data_AF-A0A2H0HQA9-F1
#
_entry.id   AF-A0A2H0HQA9-F1
#
_cell.length_a   1.000
_cell.length_b   1.000
_cell.length_c   1.000
_cell.angle_alpha   90.00
_cell.angle_beta   90.00
_cell.angle_gamma   90.00
#
_symmetry.space_group_name_H-M   'P 1'
#
loop_
_entity.id
_entity.type
_entity.pdbx_description
1 polymer ?
#
loop_
_entity_poly.entity_id
_entity_poly.type
_entity_poly.pdbx_seq_one_letter_code
_entity_poly.pdbx_strand_id
1 'polypeptide(L)' 'MYAVIVTGGKQYRVMEGEVLRVELIDAEAGSEIAFDQVLLLGDGEKVTVGAPHVAGA' A
#
# COMPACT_ATOMS: atom_id res chain seq x y z
N MET A 1 -7.43 5.16 -8.87
CA MET A 1 -7.45 4.37 -7.63
C MET A 1 -6.19 4.67 -6.83
N TYR A 2 -6.29 4.85 -5.52
CA TYR A 2 -5.15 5.04 -4.62
C TYR A 2 -5.31 4.16 -3.38
N ALA A 3 -4.20 3.80 -2.76
CA ALA A 3 -4.18 3.04 -1.51
C ALA A 3 -3.31 3.77 -0.48
N VAL A 4 -3.55 3.51 0.80
CA VAL A 4 -2.61 3.84 1.87
C VAL A 4 -2.06 2.54 2.44
N ILE A 5 -0.77 2.30 2.26
CA ILE A 5 -0.07 1.10 2.72
C ILE A 5 0.89 1.42 3.85
N VAL A 6 1.23 0.41 4.66
CA VAL A 6 2.26 0.49 5.69
C VAL A 6 3.48 -0.34 5.29
N THR A 7 4.65 0.29 5.29
CA THR A 7 5.93 -0.40 5.14
C THR A 7 7.02 0.37 5.89
N GLY A 8 8.01 -0.34 6.45
CA GLY A 8 9.10 0.28 7.22
C GLY A 8 8.62 1.12 8.42
N GLY A 9 7.45 0.79 8.99
CA GLY A 9 6.83 1.56 10.08
C GLY A 9 6.24 2.92 9.68
N LYS A 10 6.15 3.21 8.37
CA LYS A 10 5.62 4.46 7.82
C LYS A 10 4.41 4.18 6.93
N GLN A 11 3.55 5.18 6.79
CA GLN A 11 2.39 5.12 5.91
C GLN A 11 2.69 5.83 4.58
N TYR A 12 2.32 5.20 3.47
CA TYR A 12 2.51 5.73 2.13
C TYR A 12 1.20 5.73 1.37
N ARG A 13 0.87 6.85 0.74
CA ARG A 13 -0.20 6.91 -0.25
C ARG A 13 0.39 6.55 -1.61
N VAL A 14 -0.18 5.56 -2.28
CA VAL A 14 0.31 5.03 -3.55
C VAL A 14 -0.79 5.00 -4.60
N MET A 15 -0.40 5.12 -5.86
CA MET A 15 -1.24 4.90 -7.02
C MET A 15 -0.60 3.87 -7.96
N GLU A 16 -1.41 3.23 -8.80
CA GLU A 16 -0.91 2.31 -9.82
C GLU A 16 0.07 3.02 -10.77
N GLY A 17 1.20 2.37 -11.06
CA GLY A 17 2.26 2.92 -11.92
C GLY A 17 3.21 3.92 -11.26
N GLU A 18 3.05 4.21 -9.96
CA GLU A 18 3.92 5.12 -9.22
C GLU A 18 5.24 4.44 -8.80
N VAL A 19 6.34 5.19 -8.87
CA VAL A 19 7.63 4.76 -8.30
C VAL A 19 7.76 5.33 -6.89
N LEU A 20 7.71 4.45 -5.88
CA LEU A 20 7.79 4.83 -4.47
C LEU A 20 9.18 4.53 -3.90
N ARG A 21 9.77 5.51 -3.20
CA ARG A 21 10.95 5.28 -2.38
C ARG A 21 10.54 4.87 -0.97
N VAL A 22 10.94 3.67 -0.57
CA VAL A 22 10.65 3.07 0.74
C VAL A 22 11.95 2.75 1.49
N GLU A 23 11.81 2.31 2.73
CA GLU A 23 12.92 1.72 3.48
C GLU A 23 13.40 0.40 2.83
N LEU A 24 14.52 -0.12 3.29
CA LEU A 24 15.07 -1.38 2.79
C LEU A 24 14.05 -2.52 2.96
N ILE A 25 13.76 -3.22 1.86
CA ILE A 25 12.98 -4.46 1.86
C ILE A 25 13.95 -5.61 1.52
N ASP A 26 13.90 -6.66 2.32
CA ASP A 26 14.69 -7.88 2.10
C ASP A 26 14.06 -8.71 0.99
N ALA A 27 14.32 -8.32 -0.26
CA ALA A 27 13.81 -8.94 -1.47
C ALA A 27 14.79 -8.75 -2.64
N GLU A 28 14.80 -9.70 -3.57
CA GLU A 28 15.66 -9.61 -4.75
C GLU A 28 15.17 -8.54 -5.73
N ALA A 29 16.09 -7.89 -6.44
CA ALA A 29 15.73 -6.89 -7.44
C ALA A 29 14.87 -7.50 -8.55
N GLY A 30 13.71 -6.87 -8.82
CA GLY A 30 12.76 -7.36 -9.82
C GLY A 30 11.77 -8.41 -9.30
N SER A 31 11.86 -8.81 -8.02
CA SER A 31 10.83 -9.63 -7.38
C SER A 31 9.54 -8.84 -7.18
N GLU A 32 8.41 -9.55 -7.26
CA GLU A 32 7.11 -9.02 -6.87
C GLU A 32 6.97 -9.07 -5.35
N ILE A 33 6.44 -8.00 -4.76
CA ILE A 33 6.27 -7.85 -3.32
C ILE A 33 4.82 -7.49 -3.03
N ALA A 34 4.19 -8.22 -2.11
CA ALA A 34 2.85 -7.91 -1.62
C ALA A 34 2.94 -7.09 -0.31
N PHE A 35 2.05 -6.11 -0.15
CA PHE A 35 1.91 -5.34 1.09
C PHE A 35 0.60 -5.68 1.77
N ASP A 36 0.66 -6.47 2.85
CA ASP A 36 -0.54 -6.97 3.54
C ASP A 36 -1.24 -5.90 4.40
N GLN A 37 -0.55 -4.79 4.70
CA GLN A 37 -1.06 -3.74 5.57
C GLN A 37 -1.60 -2.57 4.76
N VAL A 38 -2.81 -2.74 4.22
CA VAL A 38 -3.56 -1.68 3.55
C VAL A 38 -4.53 -1.03 4.54
N LEU A 39 -4.38 0.27 4.78
CA LEU A 39 -5.22 1.04 5.70
C LEU A 39 -6.45 1.64 5.01
N LEU A 40 -6.32 1.99 3.73
CA LEU A 40 -7.36 2.69 2.99
C LEU A 40 -7.25 2.37 1.50
N LEU A 41 -8.40 2.21 0.84
CA LEU A 41 -8.53 2.17 -0.62
C LEU A 41 -9.50 3.25 -1.07
N GLY A 42 -9.06 4.09 -2.01
CA GLY A 42 -9.86 5.13 -2.63
C GLY A 42 -10.03 4.87 -4.13
N ASP A 43 -11.27 4.83 -4.58
CA ASP A 43 -11.65 4.70 -5.98
C ASP A 43 -12.73 5.75 -6.34
N GLY A 44 -12.28 6.89 -6.88
CA GLY A 44 -13.14 8.03 -7.17
C GLY A 44 -13.83 8.55 -5.90
N GLU A 45 -15.16 8.47 -5.88
CA GLU A 45 -15.99 8.87 -4.73
C GLU A 45 -16.09 7.78 -3.64
N LYS A 46 -15.71 6.53 -3.95
CA LYS A 46 -15.79 5.42 -3.01
C LYS A 46 -14.49 5.31 -2.21
N VAL A 47 -14.59 5.46 -0.89
CA VAL A 47 -13.46 5.27 0.03
C VAL A 47 -13.77 4.12 0.99
N THR A 48 -12.88 3.13 1.03
CA THR A 48 -12.91 2.02 1.97
C THR A 48 -11.83 2.24 3.01
N VAL A 49 -12.24 2.40 4.27
CA VAL A 49 -11.31 2.61 5.39
C VAL A 49 -11.25 1.32 6.22
N GLY A 50 -10.03 0.84 6.46
CA GLY A 50 -9.77 -0.32 7.29
C GLY A 50 -9.90 -0.01 8.78
N ALA A 51 -10.26 -1.03 9.57
CA ALA A 51 -10.29 -0.95 11.03
C ALA A 51 -9.81 -2.29 11.63
N PRO A 52 -8.50 -2.54 11.77
CA PRO A 52 -7.36 -1.65 11.49
C PRO A 52 -6.86 -1.67 10.02
N HIS A 53 -7.23 -2.68 9.24
CA HIS A 53 -6.83 -2.86 7.84
C HIS A 53 -8.04 -3.15 6.96
N VAL A 54 -7.92 -2.94 5.65
CA VAL A 54 -8.96 -3.32 4.69
C VAL A 54 -8.83 -4.82 4.43
N ALA A 55 -9.89 -5.59 4.70
CA ALA A 55 -9.85 -7.04 4.54
C ALA A 55 -9.83 -7.44 3.06
N GLY A 56 -8.87 -8.30 2.66
CA GLY A 56 -8.76 -8.82 1.30
C GLY A 56 -8.18 -7.83 0.28
N ALA A 57 -7.52 -6.77 0.77
CA ALA A 57 -6.75 -5.82 -0.03
C ALA A 57 -5.34 -6.32 -0.32
#